data_AF-A0A7Y0AMH3-F1
#
_entry.id   AF-A0A7Y0AMH3-F1
#
_cell.length_a   1.000
_cell.length_b   1.000
_cell.length_c   1.000
_cell.angle_alpha   90.00
_cell.angle_beta   90.00
_cell.angle_gamma   90.00
#
_symmetry.space_group_name_H-M   'P 1'
#
loop_
_entity.id
_entity.type
_entity.pdbx_description
1 polymer ?
#
loop_
_entity_poly.entity_id
_entity_poly.type
_entity_poly.pdbx_seq_one_letter_code
_entity_poly.pdbx_strand_id
1 'polypeptide(L)'
;MEFLEKKDRLKILISISDQLWDDYKSGTLKADEYLTKADEIREELNKVAEVTFLDMQELSKSFGYILIKSRNIFGNNRNYKFQRLIFN
;
A
#
# COMPACT_ATOMS: atom_id res chain seq x y z
N MET A 1 17.02 -8.48 -5.00
CA MET A 1 15.74 -7.92 -4.52
C MET A 1 15.77 -7.89 -2.99
N GLU A 2 15.30 -6.81 -2.36
CA GLU A 2 15.22 -6.72 -0.90
C GLU A 2 13.89 -7.33 -0.44
N PHE A 3 13.95 -8.46 0.27
CA PHE A 3 12.77 -9.06 0.89
C PHE A 3 12.28 -8.17 2.04
N LEU A 4 10.97 -8.02 2.15
CA LEU A 4 10.35 -7.30 3.26
C LEU A 4 10.08 -8.24 4.41
N GLU A 5 10.49 -7.83 5.61
CA GLU A 5 10.06 -8.49 6.84
C GLU A 5 8.54 -8.43 6.95
N LYS A 6 7.93 -9.47 7.56
CA LYS A 6 6.48 -9.56 7.75
C LYS A 6 5.88 -8.30 8.37
N LYS A 7 6.59 -7.66 9.31
CA LYS A 7 6.15 -6.41 9.96
C LYS A 7 6.10 -5.23 9.00
N ASP A 8 7.08 -5.10 8.10
CA ASP A 8 7.11 -4.03 7.09
C ASP A 8 5.97 -4.23 6.07
N ARG A 9 5.71 -5.49 5.66
CA ARG A 9 4.59 -5.81 4.74
C ARG A 9 3.24 -5.45 5.34
N LEU A 10 3.00 -5.82 6.60
CA LEU A 10 1.75 -5.49 7.30
C LEU A 10 1.56 -3.98 7.41
N LYS A 11 2.62 -3.22 7.74
CA LYS A 11 2.54 -1.76 7.78
C LYS A 11 2.16 -1.15 6.44
N ILE A 12 2.73 -1.66 5.34
CA ILE A 12 2.42 -1.21 3.98
C ILE A 12 0.94 -1.49 3.67
N LEU A 13 0.48 -2.73 3.84
CA LEU A 13 -0.91 -3.11 3.54
C LEU A 13 -1.94 -2.33 4.37
N ILE A 14 -1.68 -2.15 5.68
CA ILE A 14 -2.54 -1.32 6.55
C ILE A 14 -2.59 0.12 6.04
N SER A 15 -1.44 0.70 5.68
CA SER A 15 -1.39 2.08 5.19
C SER A 15 -2.13 2.26 3.84
N ILE A 16 -2.09 1.25 2.96
CA ILE A 16 -2.89 1.28 1.71
C ILE A 16 -4.39 1.23 2.05
N SER A 17 -4.78 0.36 2.98
CA SER A 17 -6.17 0.25 3.44
C SER A 17 -6.69 1.57 4.01
N ASP A 18 -5.90 2.25 4.83
CA ASP A 18 -6.25 3.55 5.40
C ASP A 18 -6.41 4.61 4.30
N GLN A 19 -5.51 4.65 3.33
CA GLN A 19 -5.60 5.60 2.21
C GLN A 19 -6.82 5.33 1.32
N LEU A 20 -7.17 4.07 1.05
CA LEU A 20 -8.38 3.73 0.31
C LEU A 20 -9.64 4.19 1.02
N TRP A 21 -9.67 4.04 2.35
CA TRP A 21 -10.79 4.52 3.17
C TRP A 21 -10.93 6.04 3.10
N ASP A 22 -9.82 6.78 3.21
CA ASP A 22 -9.81 8.24 3.11
C ASP A 22 -10.24 8.71 1.70
N ASP A 23 -9.79 8.03 0.65
CA ASP A 23 -10.16 8.33 -0.73
C ASP A 23 -11.65 8.06 -0.99
N TYR A 24 -12.22 6.99 -0.42
CA TYR A 24 -13.66 6.74 -0.44
C TYR A 24 -14.44 7.81 0.33
N LYS A 25 -14.00 8.14 1.55
CA LYS A 25 -14.64 9.14 2.41
C LYS A 25 -14.62 10.55 1.83
N SER A 26 -13.58 10.89 1.07
CA SER A 26 -13.45 12.17 0.36
C SER A 26 -14.23 12.21 -0.96
N GLY A 27 -14.84 11.09 -1.38
CA GLY A 27 -15.56 10.99 -2.66
C GLY A 27 -14.65 10.87 -3.87
N THR A 28 -13.34 10.70 -3.65
CA THR A 28 -12.32 10.57 -4.71
C THR A 28 -12.26 9.14 -5.29
N LEU A 29 -12.88 8.19 -4.60
CA LEU A 29 -13.05 6.79 -5.01
C LEU A 29 -14.52 6.41 -4.88
N LYS A 30 -15.08 5.71 -5.87
CA LYS A 30 -16.47 5.24 -5.80
C LYS A 30 -16.60 4.03 -4.86
N ALA A 31 -17.81 3.75 -4.40
CA ALA A 31 -18.07 2.67 -3.45
C ALA A 31 -17.73 1.27 -4.00
N ASP A 32 -18.01 1.03 -5.28
CA ASP A 32 -17.70 -0.20 -6.02
C ASP A 32 -16.19 -0.39 -6.22
N GLU A 33 -15.48 0.69 -6.55
CA GLU A 33 -14.02 0.70 -6.65
C GLU A 33 -13.36 0.47 -5.29
N TYR A 34 -13.89 1.08 -4.23
CA TYR A 34 -13.43 0.86 -2.86
C TYR A 34 -13.59 -0.59 -2.44
N LEU A 35 -14.76 -1.19 -2.65
CA LEU A 35 -15.03 -2.58 -2.25
C LEU A 35 -14.07 -3.55 -2.95
N THR A 36 -13.92 -3.41 -4.28
CA THR A 36 -13.01 -4.26 -5.06
C THR A 36 -11.57 -4.17 -4.54
N LYS A 37 -11.05 -2.95 -4.37
CA LYS A 37 -9.67 -2.74 -3.92
C LYS A 37 -9.45 -3.17 -2.47
N ALA A 38 -10.45 -3.00 -1.61
CA ALA A 38 -10.39 -3.42 -0.22
C ALA A 38 -10.34 -4.95 -0.10
N ASP A 39 -11.11 -5.67 -0.92
CA ASP A 39 -11.08 -7.13 -0.95
C ASP A 39 -9.72 -7.65 -1.43
N GLU A 40 -9.11 -7.04 -2.45
CA GLU A 40 -7.75 -7.37 -2.90
C GLU A 40 -6.70 -7.21 -1.78
N ILE A 41 -6.74 -6.11 -1.02
CA ILE A 41 -5.84 -5.93 0.14
C ILE A 41 -6.07 -7.01 1.19
N ARG A 42 -7.33 -7.40 1.39
CA ARG A 42 -7.71 -8.41 2.37
C ARG A 42 -7.20 -9.79 1.97
N GLU A 43 -7.26 -10.12 0.69
CA GLU A 43 -6.63 -11.33 0.15
C GLU A 43 -5.12 -11.31 0.33
N GLU A 44 -4.46 -10.19 0.02
CA GLU A 44 -3.01 -10.04 0.21
C GLU A 44 -2.58 -10.09 1.69
N LEU A 45 -3.40 -9.60 2.61
CA LEU A 45 -3.18 -9.76 4.06
C LEU A 45 -3.27 -11.22 4.49
N ASN A 46 -4.14 -12.01 3.85
CA ASN A 46 -4.34 -13.42 4.14
C ASN A 46 -3.31 -14.33 3.47
N LYS A 47 -2.65 -13.87 2.39
CA LYS A 47 -1.54 -14.58 1.76
C LYS A 47 -0.29 -14.53 2.66
N VAL A 48 0.16 -15.70 3.09
CA VAL A 48 1.37 -15.88 3.93
C VAL A 48 2.68 -15.76 3.11
N ALA A 49 2.59 -15.48 1.80
CA ALA A 49 3.72 -15.53 0.88
C ALA A 49 4.81 -14.47 1.16
N GLU A 50 6.04 -14.80 0.79
CA GLU A 50 7.19 -13.90 0.83
C GLU A 50 7.09 -12.85 -0.28
N VAL A 51 6.33 -11.79 -0.01
CA VAL A 51 6.17 -10.67 -0.94
C VAL A 51 7.37 -9.71 -0.82
N THR A 52 7.96 -9.36 -1.96
CA THR A 52 9.08 -8.41 -2.04
C THR A 52 8.59 -6.97 -2.01
N PHE A 53 9.50 -6.01 -1.80
CA PHE A 53 9.16 -4.59 -1.92
C PHE A 53 8.70 -4.21 -3.33
N LEU A 54 9.20 -4.89 -4.36
CA LEU A 54 8.80 -4.65 -5.74
C LEU A 54 7.33 -5.06 -5.96
N ASP A 55 6.95 -6.23 -5.47
CA ASP A 55 5.57 -6.72 -5.56
C ASP A 55 4.60 -5.74 -4.86
N MET A 56 4.99 -5.23 -3.69
CA MET A 56 4.21 -4.22 -2.96
C MET A 56 4.13 -2.89 -3.72
N GLN A 57 5.19 -2.50 -4.44
CA GLN A 57 5.16 -1.34 -5.32
C GLN A 57 4.22 -1.54 -6.50
N GLU A 58 4.21 -2.72 -7.12
CA GLU A 58 3.30 -3.06 -8.22
C GLU A 58 1.84 -3.06 -7.78
N LEU A 59 1.55 -3.66 -6.62
CA LEU A 59 0.22 -3.61 -5.99
C LEU A 59 -0.21 -2.17 -5.68
N SER A 60 0.69 -1.36 -5.14
CA SER A 60 0.37 0.05 -4.88
C SER A 60 0.03 0.80 -6.17
N LYS A 61 0.76 0.51 -7.25
CA LYS A 61 0.53 1.12 -8.57
C LYS A 61 -0.79 0.68 -9.19
N SER A 62 -1.18 -0.58 -9.07
CA SER A 62 -2.50 -1.05 -9.57
C SER A 62 -3.65 -0.31 -8.88
N PHE A 63 -3.46 0.08 -7.62
CA PHE A 63 -4.42 0.91 -6.89
C PHE A 63 -4.36 2.40 -7.23
N GLY A 64 -3.36 2.85 -7.99
CA GLY A 64 -3.16 4.25 -8.32
C GLY A 64 -2.30 5.02 -7.31
N TYR A 65 -1.45 4.33 -6.56
CA TYR A 65 -0.54 4.93 -5.59
C TYR A 65 0.93 4.62 -5.90
N ILE A 66 1.82 5.55 -5.54
CA ILE A 66 3.26 5.32 -5.46
C ILE A 66 3.62 5.02 -4.01
N LEU A 67 4.27 3.88 -3.79
CA LEU A 67 4.91 3.53 -2.53
C LEU A 67 6.30 4.19 -2.43
N ILE A 68 6.44 5.12 -1.50
CA ILE A 68 7.66 5.87 -1.19
C ILE A 68 8.30 5.30 0.08
N LYS A 69 9.51 4.75 -0.06
CA LYS A 69 10.33 4.31 1.08
C LYS A 69 11.17 5.49 1.55
N SER A 70 10.84 6.06 2.71
CA SER A 70 11.69 7.06 3.38
C SER A 70 12.54 6.39 4.46
N ARG A 71 13.85 6.63 4.44
CA ARG A 71 14.74 6.31 5.56
C ARG A 71 14.91 7.57 6.39
N ASN A 72 14.66 7.49 7.69
CA ASN A 72 15.11 8.54 8.60
C ASN A 72 16.65 8.51 8.67
N ILE A 73 17.27 9.68 8.87
CA ILE A 73 18.72 9.89 9.04
C ILE A 73 19.34 9.01 10.14
N PHE A 74 18.52 8.48 11.04
CA PHE A 74 18.92 7.56 12.11
C PHE A 74 18.85 6.06 11.76
N GLY A 75 18.62 5.69 10.49
CA GLY A 75 18.78 4.33 9.97
C GLY A 75 17.77 3.26 10.43
N ASN A 76 17.09 3.45 11.58
CA ASN A 76 16.32 2.39 12.24
C ASN A 76 14.83 2.34 11.88
N ASN A 77 14.22 3.43 11.39
CA ASN A 77 12.80 3.44 11.05
C ASN A 77 12.60 3.53 9.53
N ARG A 78 12.19 2.40 8.94
CA ARG A 78 11.63 2.34 7.59
C ARG A 78 10.21 2.93 7.65
N ASN A 79 10.05 4.14 7.14
CA ASN A 79 8.75 4.79 7.03
C ASN A 79 8.28 4.69 5.58
N TYR A 80 7.13 4.07 5.37
CA TYR A 80 6.50 3.93 4.06
C TYR A 80 5.40 4.99 3.96
N LYS A 81 5.39 5.73 2.84
CA LYS A 81 4.36 6.71 2.52
C LYS A 81 3.75 6.36 1.17
N PHE A 82 2.48 6.67 1.00
CA PHE A 82 1.77 6.48 -0.25
C PHE A 82 1.38 7.84 -0.81
N GLN A 83 1.49 7.99 -2.12
CA GLN A 83 1.05 9.20 -2.81
C GLN A 83 0.28 8.82 -4.06
N ARG A 84 -0.91 9.41 -4.24
CA ARG A 84 -1.77 9.12 -5.39
C ARG A 84 -1.11 9.56 -6.70
N LEU A 85 -1.20 8.71 -7.72
CA LEU A 85 -0.83 9.03 -9.09
C LEU A 85 -1.93 9.89 -9.70
N ILE A 86 -1.63 11.17 -9.94
CA ILE A 86 -2.46 12.06 -10.74
C ILE A 86 -1.91 11.97 -12.17
N PHE A 87 -2.60 11.24 -13.05
CA PHE A 87 -2.35 11.34 -14.48
C PHE A 87 -3.09 12.58 -14.99
N ASN A 88 -2.32 13.61 -15.40
CA ASN A 88 -2.85 14.75 -16.15
C ASN A 88 -3.25 14.34 -17.57
#